data_AF-A0A9X1XF26-F1
#
_entry.id   AF-A0A9X1XF26-F1
#
_cell.length_a   1.000
_cell.length_b   1.000
_cell.length_c   1.000
_cell.angle_alpha   90.00
_cell.angle_beta   90.00
_cell.angle_gamma   90.00
#
_symmetry.space_group_name_H-M   'P 1'
#
loop_
_entity.id
_entity.type
_entity.pdbx_description
1 polymer ?
#
loop_
_entity_poly.entity_id
_entity_poly.type
_entity_poly.pdbx_seq_one_letter_code
_entity_poly.pdbx_strand_id
1 'polypeptide(L)'
;MNKKRNLIQFLVIVFMVAVLTACMNNRDNKQGMDNQNRNMRNISTDENIGDNNNQDNRLDVADEAADQVVQLPEVRRANVIVTGNNAYVAAVLEDGANGKLTKETEKKIADRVKSTDPDIKDVFVSTNPDFVDRVQKYVNDVQAGKPVKGFFEQFSEMVRRLFPTQR
;
A
#
# COMPACT_ATOMS: atom_id res chain seq x y z
N MET A 1 -41.31 23.15 -6.89
CA MET A 1 -39.83 23.11 -7.08
C MET A 1 -39.33 21.66 -6.95
N ASN A 2 -39.97 20.68 -7.62
CA ASN A 2 -39.81 19.25 -7.28
C ASN A 2 -39.66 18.35 -8.53
N LYS A 3 -39.77 18.90 -9.74
CA LYS A 3 -39.77 18.11 -10.99
C LYS A 3 -38.36 17.74 -11.48
N LYS A 4 -37.34 18.53 -11.12
CA LYS A 4 -35.94 18.34 -11.55
C LYS A 4 -35.19 17.28 -10.74
N ARG A 5 -35.60 17.00 -9.49
CA ARG A 5 -34.96 16.00 -8.62
C ARG A 5 -35.24 14.56 -9.05
N ASN A 6 -36.44 14.29 -9.58
CA ASN A 6 -36.82 12.96 -10.07
C ASN A 6 -36.15 12.62 -11.41
N LEU A 7 -35.81 13.63 -12.22
CA LEU A 7 -35.14 13.43 -13.51
C LEU A 7 -33.68 13.00 -13.35
N ILE A 8 -32.99 13.53 -12.33
CA ILE A 8 -31.61 13.17 -12.01
C ILE A 8 -31.54 11.76 -11.39
N GLN A 9 -32.50 11.39 -10.54
CA GLN A 9 -32.55 10.04 -9.96
C GLN A 9 -32.79 8.95 -11.02
N PHE A 10 -33.60 9.22 -12.06
CA PHE A 10 -33.74 8.28 -13.18
C PHE A 10 -32.45 8.14 -14.01
N LEU A 11 -31.64 9.19 -14.12
CA LEU A 11 -30.41 9.20 -14.91
C LEU A 11 -29.28 8.39 -14.25
N VAL A 12 -29.24 8.34 -12.91
CA VAL A 12 -28.24 7.55 -12.15
C VAL A 12 -28.54 6.04 -12.20
N ILE A 13 -29.81 5.64 -12.28
CA ILE A 13 -30.21 4.21 -12.28
C ILE A 13 -29.93 3.54 -13.64
N VAL A 14 -30.00 4.28 -14.75
CA VAL A 14 -29.73 3.73 -16.10
C VAL A 14 -28.24 3.44 -16.33
N PHE A 15 -27.33 4.12 -15.63
CA PHE A 15 -25.89 3.86 -15.75
C PHE A 15 -25.44 2.59 -15.00
N MET A 16 -26.25 2.09 -14.05
CA MET A 16 -25.92 0.92 -13.22
C MET A 16 -26.30 -0.43 -13.86
N VAL A 17 -27.03 -0.43 -14.99
CA VAL A 17 -27.53 -1.65 -15.66
C VAL A 17 -26.64 -2.09 -16.84
N ALA A 18 -25.51 -1.42 -17.09
CA ALA A 18 -24.58 -1.77 -18.17
C ALA A 18 -23.50 -2.82 -17.78
N VAL A 19 -23.72 -3.63 -16.75
CA VAL A 19 -22.83 -4.74 -16.38
C VAL A 19 -23.52 -6.08 -16.63
N LEU A 20 -23.83 -6.36 -17.88
CA LEU A 20 -24.12 -7.72 -18.33
C LEU A 20 -23.47 -7.92 -19.70
N THR A 21 -22.79 -9.06 -19.82
CA THR A 21 -22.19 -9.67 -21.01
C THR A 21 -20.80 -9.19 -21.44
N ALA A 22 -19.78 -9.86 -20.90
CA ALA A 22 -18.74 -10.49 -21.73
C ALA A 22 -18.07 -11.65 -20.96
N CYS A 23 -18.81 -12.74 -20.75
CA CYS A 23 -18.17 -14.04 -20.64
C CYS A 23 -17.89 -14.51 -22.08
N MET A 24 -16.63 -14.43 -22.52
CA MET A 24 -16.19 -15.13 -23.73
C MET A 24 -15.06 -16.10 -23.40
N ASN A 25 -15.41 -17.36 -23.60
CA ASN A 25 -14.65 -18.59 -23.54
C ASN A 25 -13.65 -18.67 -24.70
N ASN A 26 -12.43 -19.14 -24.44
CA ASN A 26 -11.64 -19.84 -25.45
C ASN A 26 -10.95 -21.05 -24.80
N ARG A 27 -11.44 -22.23 -25.17
CA ARG A 27 -10.73 -23.52 -25.04
C ARG A 27 -9.90 -23.74 -26.32
N ASP A 28 -8.90 -24.60 -26.19
CA ASP A 28 -7.89 -25.08 -27.17
C ASP A 28 -6.50 -24.45 -26.88
N ASN A 29 -5.39 -25.18 -26.73
CA ASN A 29 -5.03 -26.46 -27.31
C ASN A 29 -3.78 -27.10 -26.62
N LYS A 30 -3.76 -28.43 -26.61
CA LYS A 30 -2.62 -29.37 -26.69
C LYS A 30 -1.55 -29.46 -25.60
N GLN A 31 -1.55 -30.67 -25.01
CA GLN A 31 -0.39 -31.44 -24.57
C GLN A 31 0.86 -31.23 -25.44
N GLY A 32 1.99 -31.07 -24.77
CA GLY A 32 3.33 -31.20 -25.32
C GLY A 32 4.34 -31.32 -24.17
N MET A 33 4.62 -32.55 -23.76
CA MET A 33 5.83 -32.85 -22.99
C MET A 33 7.02 -32.66 -23.91
N ASP A 34 7.89 -31.69 -23.64
CA ASP A 34 9.25 -31.70 -24.16
C ASP A 34 10.25 -31.45 -23.03
N ASN A 35 10.83 -32.57 -22.63
CA ASN A 35 11.99 -32.70 -21.78
C ASN A 35 13.23 -32.23 -22.56
N GLN A 36 13.69 -31.00 -22.31
CA GLN A 36 15.04 -30.59 -22.69
C GLN A 36 15.77 -29.96 -21.50
N ASN A 37 16.45 -30.85 -20.78
CA ASN A 37 17.71 -30.63 -20.09
C ASN A 37 18.60 -29.61 -20.85
N ARG A 38 18.52 -28.34 -20.44
CA ARG A 38 19.58 -27.36 -20.62
C ARG A 38 20.05 -26.95 -19.24
N ASN A 39 21.11 -27.62 -18.83
CA ASN A 39 22.14 -27.23 -17.89
C ASN A 39 22.29 -25.69 -17.80
N MET A 40 21.43 -25.05 -17.00
CA MET A 40 21.60 -23.69 -16.55
C MET A 40 22.05 -23.84 -15.10
N ARG A 41 23.31 -23.48 -14.85
CA ARG A 41 23.83 -23.34 -13.48
C ARG A 41 22.87 -22.43 -12.73
N ASN A 42 21.98 -23.03 -11.95
CA ASN A 42 21.28 -22.34 -10.89
C ASN A 42 22.36 -21.85 -9.95
N ILE A 43 22.68 -20.57 -10.09
CA ILE A 43 23.23 -19.80 -8.99
C ILE A 43 22.16 -19.92 -7.92
N SER A 44 22.40 -20.82 -6.97
CA SER A 44 21.65 -20.92 -5.73
C SER A 44 21.79 -19.59 -5.01
N THR A 45 20.95 -18.63 -5.39
CA THR A 45 20.50 -17.62 -4.44
C THR A 45 19.54 -18.39 -3.55
N ASP A 46 20.06 -18.78 -2.41
CA ASP A 46 19.32 -19.18 -1.23
C ASP A 46 18.33 -18.04 -0.88
N GLU A 47 17.18 -18.04 -1.54
CA GLU A 47 16.03 -17.24 -1.14
C GLU A 47 14.93 -18.24 -0.80
N ASN A 48 14.83 -18.48 0.51
CA ASN A 48 13.74 -19.11 1.24
C ASN A 48 12.40 -19.04 0.48
N ILE A 49 12.09 -20.07 -0.30
CA ILE A 49 10.74 -20.36 -0.79
C ILE A 49 9.98 -20.95 0.40
N GLY A 50 9.56 -20.07 1.31
CA GLY A 50 8.89 -20.44 2.56
C GLY A 50 8.13 -19.31 3.25
N ASP A 51 8.09 -18.09 2.70
CA ASP A 51 7.42 -16.94 3.34
C ASP A 51 6.77 -15.93 2.36
N ASN A 52 6.62 -16.29 1.06
CA ASN A 52 6.08 -15.36 0.05
C ASN A 52 4.65 -14.91 0.35
N ASN A 53 3.80 -15.79 0.91
CA ASN A 53 2.41 -15.44 1.20
C ASN A 53 2.29 -14.30 2.22
N ASN A 54 3.22 -14.20 3.17
CA ASN A 54 3.12 -13.22 4.24
C ASN A 54 3.67 -11.85 3.80
N GLN A 55 4.70 -11.84 2.94
CA GLN A 55 5.25 -10.60 2.42
C GLN A 55 4.32 -9.95 1.39
N ASP A 56 3.72 -10.74 0.50
CA ASP A 56 2.74 -10.26 -0.48
C ASP A 56 1.53 -9.65 0.23
N ASN A 57 0.95 -10.34 1.21
CA ASN A 57 -0.18 -9.82 2.00
C ASN A 57 0.14 -8.50 2.70
N ARG A 58 1.36 -8.31 3.20
CA ARG A 58 1.73 -7.07 3.92
C ARG A 58 1.95 -5.89 2.97
N LEU A 59 2.38 -6.16 1.74
CA LEU A 59 2.45 -5.14 0.70
C LEU A 59 1.04 -4.70 0.29
N ASP A 60 0.14 -5.66 0.07
CA ASP A 60 -1.26 -5.36 -0.25
C ASP A 60 -1.94 -4.53 0.85
N VAL A 61 -1.76 -4.91 2.13
CA VAL A 61 -2.26 -4.15 3.28
C VAL A 61 -1.68 -2.74 3.35
N ALA A 62 -0.39 -2.59 3.03
CA ALA A 62 0.28 -1.30 3.04
C ALA A 62 -0.22 -0.37 1.93
N ASP A 63 -0.42 -0.91 0.73
CA ASP A 63 -0.97 -0.17 -0.42
C ASP A 63 -2.41 0.26 -0.13
N GLU A 64 -3.25 -0.65 0.38
CA GLU A 64 -4.63 -0.31 0.78
C GLU A 64 -4.66 0.75 1.88
N ALA A 65 -3.79 0.64 2.89
CA ALA A 65 -3.66 1.63 3.94
C ALA A 65 -3.25 3.00 3.39
N ALA A 66 -2.31 3.06 2.45
CA ALA A 66 -1.90 4.31 1.80
C ALA A 66 -3.07 4.96 1.04
N ASP A 67 -3.83 4.16 0.29
CA ASP A 67 -5.00 4.62 -0.46
C ASP A 67 -6.10 5.16 0.46
N GLN A 68 -6.35 4.51 1.60
CA GLN A 68 -7.29 5.01 2.61
C GLN A 68 -6.84 6.32 3.25
N VAL A 69 -5.53 6.48 3.44
CA VAL A 69 -4.96 7.70 4.03
C VAL A 69 -5.01 8.88 3.05
N VAL A 70 -4.77 8.67 1.76
CA VAL A 70 -4.84 9.72 0.72
C VAL A 70 -6.27 10.23 0.50
N GLN A 71 -7.29 9.48 0.90
CA GLN A 71 -8.69 9.96 0.87
C GLN A 71 -9.00 11.04 1.92
N LEU A 72 -8.09 11.27 2.88
CA LEU A 72 -8.23 12.37 3.84
C LEU A 72 -7.90 13.71 3.14
N PRO A 73 -8.76 14.73 3.23
CA PRO A 73 -8.55 16.01 2.55
C PRO A 73 -7.31 16.76 3.04
N GLU A 74 -6.79 16.41 4.22
CA GLU A 74 -5.56 16.98 4.76
C GLU A 74 -4.28 16.34 4.20
N VAL A 75 -4.39 15.22 3.48
CA VAL A 75 -3.25 14.42 3.00
C VAL A 75 -3.14 14.48 1.48
N ARG A 76 -1.99 14.95 1.01
CA ARG A 76 -1.65 15.02 -0.41
C ARG A 76 -1.10 13.70 -0.94
N ARG A 77 -0.25 13.03 -0.14
CA ARG A 77 0.36 11.74 -0.46
C ARG A 77 0.62 10.95 0.82
N ALA A 78 0.58 9.64 0.73
CA ALA A 78 1.02 8.75 1.79
C ALA A 78 1.74 7.54 1.22
N ASN A 79 2.74 7.05 1.94
CA ASN A 79 3.31 5.73 1.76
C ASN A 79 3.29 5.02 3.11
N VAL A 80 2.94 3.74 3.11
CA VAL A 80 2.86 2.94 4.34
C VAL A 80 3.81 1.76 4.25
N ILE A 81 4.46 1.42 5.37
CA ILE A 81 5.26 0.20 5.52
C ILE A 81 4.68 -0.57 6.71
N VAL A 82 4.39 -1.85 6.50
CA VAL A 82 3.75 -2.70 7.51
C VAL A 82 4.70 -3.83 7.93
N THR A 83 5.10 -3.88 9.20
CA THR A 83 6.02 -4.91 9.74
C THR A 83 5.59 -5.38 11.14
N GLY A 84 5.50 -6.70 11.35
CA GLY A 84 4.95 -7.30 12.57
C GLY A 84 3.50 -6.88 12.86
N ASN A 85 3.28 -6.08 13.90
CA ASN A 85 1.96 -5.48 14.21
C ASN A 85 2.00 -3.94 14.10
N ASN A 86 3.01 -3.41 13.41
CA ASN A 86 3.27 -1.97 13.32
C ASN A 86 3.08 -1.49 11.88
N ALA A 87 2.53 -0.30 11.74
CA ALA A 87 2.48 0.43 10.49
C ALA A 87 3.22 1.76 10.62
N TYR A 88 4.00 2.08 9.60
CA TYR A 88 4.80 3.29 9.53
C TYR A 88 4.33 4.11 8.34
N VAL A 89 3.82 5.30 8.59
CA VAL A 89 3.16 6.15 7.60
C VAL A 89 4.02 7.37 7.34
N ALA A 90 4.53 7.47 6.12
CA ALA A 90 5.13 8.68 5.59
C ALA A 90 4.02 9.51 4.92
N ALA A 91 3.61 10.60 5.54
CA ALA A 91 2.54 11.46 5.04
C ALA A 91 3.08 12.79 4.54
N VAL A 92 2.56 13.25 3.41
CA VAL A 92 2.74 14.61 2.90
C VAL A 92 1.38 15.31 3.01
N LEU A 93 1.31 16.36 3.82
CA LEU A 93 0.08 17.10 4.05
C LEU A 93 -0.16 18.15 2.95
N GLU A 94 -1.41 18.54 2.79
CA GLU A 94 -1.79 19.68 1.95
C GLU A 94 -1.30 21.01 2.54
N ASP A 95 -1.03 21.99 1.67
CA ASP A 95 -0.43 23.28 2.09
C ASP A 95 -1.37 24.07 3.03
N GLY A 96 -2.69 23.84 2.92
CA GLY A 96 -3.70 24.40 3.82
C GLY A 96 -3.69 23.83 5.23
N ALA A 97 -3.00 22.71 5.48
CA ALA A 97 -2.83 22.11 6.81
C ALA A 97 -1.68 22.73 7.62
N ASN A 98 -1.16 23.90 7.20
CA ASN A 98 0.04 24.55 7.76
C ASN A 98 1.31 23.68 7.70
N GLY A 99 1.32 22.61 6.89
CA GLY A 99 2.42 21.65 6.78
C GLY A 99 2.81 20.95 8.09
N LYS A 100 1.99 21.10 9.16
CA LYS A 100 2.29 20.54 10.48
C LYS A 100 1.35 19.40 10.79
N LEU A 101 1.92 18.26 11.15
CA LEU A 101 1.17 17.13 11.68
C LEU A 101 0.54 17.52 13.02
N THR A 102 -0.78 17.70 13.04
CA THR A 102 -1.54 17.88 14.28
C THR A 102 -1.90 16.52 14.88
N LYS A 103 -2.15 16.47 16.19
CA LYS A 103 -2.61 15.23 16.85
C LYS A 103 -3.93 14.72 16.28
N GLU A 104 -4.80 15.61 15.79
CA GLU A 104 -6.06 15.22 15.17
C GLU A 104 -5.83 14.55 13.82
N THR A 105 -4.99 15.15 12.97
CA THR A 105 -4.62 14.58 11.67
C THR A 105 -3.87 13.26 11.83
N GLU A 106 -2.92 13.18 12.75
CA GLU A 106 -2.21 11.95 13.11
C GLU A 106 -3.17 10.84 13.52
N LYS A 107 -4.14 11.16 14.38
CA LYS A 107 -5.16 10.21 14.80
C LYS A 107 -6.04 9.75 13.64
N LYS A 108 -6.52 10.67 12.79
CA LYS A 108 -7.32 10.33 11.59
C LYS A 108 -6.57 9.37 10.68
N ILE A 109 -5.27 9.64 10.45
CA ILE A 109 -4.40 8.78 9.65
C ILE A 109 -4.27 7.40 10.32
N ALA A 110 -3.98 7.36 11.62
CA ALA A 110 -3.83 6.11 12.36
C ALA A 110 -5.11 5.26 12.34
N ASP A 111 -6.28 5.87 12.51
CA ASP A 111 -7.58 5.20 12.48
C ASP A 111 -7.87 4.61 11.08
N ARG A 112 -7.49 5.33 10.01
CA ARG A 112 -7.62 4.83 8.62
C ARG A 112 -6.72 3.62 8.37
N VAL A 113 -5.47 3.67 8.80
CA VAL A 113 -4.54 2.54 8.65
C VAL A 113 -5.00 1.32 9.44
N LYS A 114 -5.45 1.50 10.69
CA LYS A 114 -5.97 0.38 11.50
C LYS A 114 -7.24 -0.26 10.94
N SER A 115 -7.98 0.46 10.10
CA SER A 115 -9.20 -0.06 9.48
C SER A 115 -8.94 -1.05 8.34
N THR A 116 -7.73 -1.07 7.78
CA THR A 116 -7.37 -1.98 6.67
C THR A 116 -6.92 -3.35 7.16
N ASP A 117 -6.32 -3.44 8.34
CA ASP A 117 -5.88 -4.71 8.93
C ASP A 117 -5.98 -4.69 10.47
N PRO A 118 -6.80 -5.57 11.08
CA PRO A 118 -6.98 -5.64 12.53
C PRO A 118 -5.72 -6.10 13.28
N ASP A 119 -4.73 -6.70 12.61
CA ASP A 119 -3.47 -7.09 13.22
C ASP A 119 -2.52 -5.90 13.44
N ILE A 120 -2.82 -4.72 12.89
CA ILE A 120 -2.07 -3.48 13.12
C ILE A 120 -2.45 -2.88 14.48
N LYS A 121 -1.51 -2.92 15.43
CA LYS A 121 -1.65 -2.37 16.79
C LYS A 121 -1.16 -0.94 16.88
N ASP A 122 0.03 -0.68 16.35
CA ASP A 122 0.71 0.61 16.47
C ASP A 122 0.87 1.25 15.10
N VAL A 123 0.50 2.54 15.00
CA VAL A 123 0.66 3.33 13.78
C VAL A 123 1.52 4.54 14.10
N PHE A 124 2.63 4.68 13.38
CA PHE A 124 3.58 5.76 13.53
C PHE A 124 3.52 6.66 12.30
N VAL A 125 3.08 7.90 12.48
CA VAL A 125 2.94 8.86 11.38
C VAL A 125 4.06 9.88 11.45
N SER A 126 4.74 10.12 10.33
CA SER A 126 5.70 11.21 10.21
C SER A 126 5.50 12.00 8.92
N THR A 127 5.59 13.32 9.06
CA THR A 127 5.71 14.27 7.94
C THR A 127 7.14 14.81 7.82
N ASN A 128 8.11 14.17 8.48
CA ASN A 128 9.52 14.56 8.41
C ASN A 128 10.05 14.30 6.98
N PRO A 129 10.67 15.28 6.30
CA PRO A 129 11.14 15.12 4.92
C PRO A 129 12.10 13.94 4.74
N ASP A 130 13.08 13.76 5.62
CA ASP A 130 14.03 12.65 5.54
C ASP A 130 13.33 11.29 5.63
N PHE A 131 12.30 11.19 6.49
CA PHE A 131 11.52 9.97 6.63
C PHE A 131 10.68 9.69 5.38
N VAL A 132 10.00 10.72 4.87
CA VAL A 132 9.17 10.62 3.66
C VAL A 132 10.01 10.19 2.47
N ASP A 133 11.15 10.83 2.24
CA ASP A 133 12.04 10.52 1.11
C ASP A 133 12.58 9.10 1.19
N ARG A 134 12.93 8.64 2.40
CA ARG A 134 13.44 7.29 2.63
C ARG A 134 12.40 6.21 2.37
N VAL A 135 11.17 6.41 2.88
CA VAL A 135 10.06 5.50 2.65
C VAL A 135 9.67 5.48 1.16
N GLN A 136 9.54 6.64 0.54
CA GLN A 136 9.25 6.75 -0.90
C GLN A 136 10.30 6.04 -1.75
N LYS A 137 11.59 6.21 -1.45
CA LYS A 137 12.67 5.53 -2.16
C LYS A 137 12.55 4.01 -2.06
N TYR A 138 12.23 3.49 -0.87
CA TYR A 138 12.02 2.06 -0.66
C TYR A 138 10.86 1.53 -1.49
N VAL A 139 9.70 2.16 -1.41
CA VAL A 139 8.52 1.76 -2.20
C VAL A 139 8.85 1.77 -3.70
N ASN A 140 9.50 2.82 -4.20
CA ASN A 140 9.92 2.92 -5.59
C ASN A 140 10.91 1.81 -6.00
N ASP A 141 11.87 1.48 -5.13
CA ASP A 141 12.86 0.45 -5.42
C ASP A 141 12.23 -0.96 -5.40
N VAL A 142 11.29 -1.23 -4.48
CA VAL A 142 10.49 -2.47 -4.46
C VAL A 142 9.64 -2.60 -5.73
N GLN A 143 8.90 -1.55 -6.09
CA GLN A 143 8.06 -1.53 -7.30
C GLN A 143 8.89 -1.69 -8.58
N ALA A 144 10.14 -1.20 -8.59
CA ALA A 144 11.06 -1.36 -9.71
C ALA A 144 11.78 -2.72 -9.73
N GLY A 145 11.48 -3.63 -8.81
CA GLY A 145 12.13 -4.94 -8.69
C GLY A 145 13.60 -4.86 -8.30
N LYS A 146 14.03 -3.77 -7.66
CA LYS A 146 15.41 -3.61 -7.20
C LYS A 146 15.61 -4.27 -5.84
N PRO A 147 16.78 -4.86 -5.59
CA PRO A 147 17.11 -5.39 -4.28
C PRO A 147 17.16 -4.27 -3.23
N VAL A 148 16.34 -4.37 -2.19
CA VAL A 148 16.24 -3.42 -1.07
C VAL A 148 16.95 -3.91 0.19
N LYS A 149 18.00 -4.74 0.01
CA LYS A 149 18.81 -5.27 1.12
C LYS A 149 19.45 -4.12 1.91
N GLY A 150 19.42 -4.21 3.23
CA GLY A 150 19.95 -3.18 4.14
C GLY A 150 19.05 -1.95 4.33
N PHE A 151 17.91 -1.84 3.64
CA PHE A 151 16.93 -0.78 3.91
C PHE A 151 16.43 -0.85 5.36
N PHE A 152 16.06 -2.05 5.80
CA PHE A 152 15.44 -2.26 7.10
C PHE A 152 16.34 -1.85 8.28
N GLU A 153 17.66 -2.02 8.14
CA GLU A 153 18.65 -1.62 9.14
C GLU A 153 18.64 -0.09 9.31
N GLN A 154 18.82 0.62 8.19
CA GLN A 154 18.81 2.09 8.19
C GLN A 154 17.45 2.65 8.60
N PHE A 155 16.37 1.97 8.21
CA PHE A 155 14.99 2.33 8.57
C PHE A 155 14.78 2.21 10.09
N SER A 156 15.22 1.11 10.70
CA SER A 156 15.11 0.89 12.15
C SER A 156 15.84 1.96 12.96
N GLU A 157 17.02 2.38 12.52
CA GLU A 157 17.75 3.50 13.14
C GLU A 157 16.99 4.82 13.06
N MET A 158 16.41 5.11 11.89
CA MET A 158 15.61 6.31 11.68
C MET A 158 14.34 6.31 12.54
N VAL A 159 13.64 5.17 12.62
CA VAL A 159 12.46 5.01 13.48
C VAL A 159 12.80 5.25 14.94
N ARG A 160 13.87 4.64 15.47
CA ARG A 160 14.32 4.84 16.86
C ARG A 160 14.61 6.30 17.18
N ARG A 161 15.14 7.04 16.21
CA ARG A 161 15.46 8.48 16.35
C ARG A 161 14.21 9.35 16.32
N LEU A 162 13.26 9.07 15.43
CA LEU A 162 12.05 9.87 15.24
C LEU A 162 10.95 9.54 16.25
N PHE A 163 10.93 8.31 16.74
CA PHE A 163 9.95 7.78 17.67
C PHE A 163 10.63 7.15 18.90
N PRO A 164 11.33 7.95 19.73
CA PRO A 164 12.19 7.44 20.81
C PRO A 164 11.44 6.85 22.01
N THR A 165 10.12 7.03 22.12
CA THR A 165 9.29 6.56 23.25
C THR A 165 8.83 5.10 23.15
N GLN A 166 9.43 4.31 22.27
CA GLN A 166 9.14 2.88 22.13
C GLN A 166 9.95 2.08 23.18
N ARG A 167 9.54 2.14 24.45
CA ARG A 167 9.97 1.19 25.50
C ARG A 167 8.76 0.67 26.25
#